data_AF-A0A956YXC0-F1
#
_entry.id   AF-A0A956YXC0-F1
#
_cell.length_a   1.000
_cell.length_b   1.000
_cell.length_c   1.000
_cell.angle_alpha   90.00
_cell.angle_beta   90.00
_cell.angle_gamma   90.00
#
_symmetry.space_group_name_H-M   'P 1'
#
loop_
_entity.id
_entity.type
_entity.pdbx_description
1 polymer ?
#
loop_
_entity_poly.entity_id
_entity_poly.type
_entity_poly.pdbx_seq_one_letter_code
_entity_poly.pdbx_strand_id
1 'polypeptide(L)'
;RWSNGELAETFGGLNAVSDILVDNDTVYAVDLVRFGEQGPGPGGVIMLSADGPTPVVDGLLAPFGIAKGPDGALYVSHGTMAFGPGMPAGVVKIDMDM
;
A
#
# COMPACT_ATOMS: atom_id res chain seq x y z
N ARG A 1 7.22 -10.88 -15.46
CA ARG A 1 8.40 -11.02 -16.37
C ARG A 1 9.16 -9.70 -16.37
N TRP A 2 10.47 -9.67 -16.10
CA TRP A 2 11.24 -8.42 -16.18
C TRP A 2 11.28 -7.91 -17.62
N SER A 3 11.07 -6.61 -17.79
CA SER A 3 10.93 -5.94 -19.10
C SER A 3 12.23 -5.77 -19.88
N ASN A 4 13.33 -6.39 -19.42
CA ASN A 4 14.68 -6.17 -19.96
C ASN A 4 15.11 -4.69 -19.99
N GLY A 5 14.62 -3.89 -19.04
CA GLY A 5 14.99 -2.47 -18.90
C GLY A 5 14.08 -1.50 -19.64
N GLU A 6 13.05 -1.98 -20.34
CA GLU A 6 12.02 -1.13 -20.93
C GLU A 6 10.89 -0.83 -19.93
N LEU A 7 10.19 0.30 -20.09
CA LEU A 7 8.97 0.56 -19.32
C LEU A 7 7.88 -0.42 -19.77
N ALA A 8 7.42 -1.29 -18.87
CA ALA A 8 6.36 -2.25 -19.19
C ALA A 8 4.96 -1.62 -19.15
N GLU A 9 4.66 -0.91 -18.06
CA GLU A 9 3.33 -0.37 -17.77
C GLU A 9 3.46 0.81 -16.79
N THR A 10 2.46 1.68 -16.77
CA THR A 10 2.36 2.78 -15.80
C THR A 10 0.96 2.82 -15.22
N PHE A 11 0.89 2.89 -13.89
CA PHE A 11 -0.33 3.13 -13.14
C PHE A 11 -0.32 4.56 -12.60
N GLY A 12 -1.47 5.22 -12.63
CA GLY A 12 -1.65 6.60 -12.17
C GLY A 12 -2.78 6.71 -11.15
N GLY A 13 -3.06 7.95 -10.71
CA GLY A 13 -4.14 8.22 -9.75
C GLY A 13 -3.81 7.88 -8.30
N LEU A 14 -2.53 7.61 -7.99
CA LEU A 14 -2.05 7.29 -6.65
C LEU A 14 -1.57 8.54 -5.92
N ASN A 15 -1.56 8.47 -4.58
CA ASN A 15 -1.20 9.60 -3.74
C ASN A 15 -0.19 9.19 -2.65
N ALA A 16 0.92 9.93 -2.55
CA ALA A 16 1.93 9.73 -1.52
C ALA A 16 2.39 8.25 -1.39
N VAL A 17 2.68 7.59 -2.52
CA VAL A 17 3.16 6.21 -2.53
C VAL A 17 4.49 6.12 -1.79
N SER A 18 4.54 5.27 -0.77
CA SER A 18 5.71 5.07 0.10
C SER A 18 6.48 3.79 -0.22
N ASP A 19 5.77 2.75 -0.65
CA ASP A 19 6.35 1.46 -1.02
C ASP A 19 5.49 0.74 -2.07
N ILE A 20 6.10 -0.21 -2.78
CA ILE A 20 5.47 -1.03 -3.82
C ILE A 20 5.90 -2.48 -3.66
N LEU A 21 4.95 -3.40 -3.74
CA LEU A 21 5.19 -4.84 -3.84
C LEU A 21 4.69 -5.35 -5.20
N VAL A 22 5.55 -6.07 -5.92
CA VAL A 22 5.15 -6.81 -7.12
C VAL A 22 5.08 -8.30 -6.78
N ASP A 23 3.92 -8.91 -7.00
CA ASP A 23 3.68 -10.33 -6.82
C ASP A 23 3.05 -10.90 -8.10
N ASN A 24 3.83 -11.72 -8.82
CA ASN A 24 3.51 -12.16 -10.17
C ASN A 24 3.23 -10.97 -11.13
N ASP A 25 1.99 -10.84 -11.59
CA ASP A 25 1.52 -9.76 -12.47
C ASP A 25 0.66 -8.74 -11.71
N THR A 26 0.59 -8.85 -10.37
CA THR A 26 -0.14 -7.91 -9.52
C THR A 26 0.84 -6.95 -8.84
N VAL A 27 0.51 -5.67 -8.88
CA VAL A 27 1.26 -4.62 -8.18
C VAL A 27 0.42 -4.10 -7.02
N TYR A 28 1.00 -4.03 -5.84
CA TYR A 28 0.43 -3.38 -4.67
C TYR A 28 1.22 -2.11 -4.37
N ALA A 29 0.52 -1.02 -4.08
CA ALA A 29 1.12 0.24 -3.64
C ALA A 29 0.63 0.59 -2.24
N VAL A 30 1.53 1.13 -1.42
CA VAL A 30 1.19 1.69 -0.11
C VAL A 30 1.03 3.20 -0.24
N ASP A 31 -0.20 3.68 -0.10
CA ASP A 31 -0.51 5.10 0.01
C ASP A 31 -0.30 5.53 1.46
N LEU A 32 0.69 6.38 1.71
CA LEU A 32 1.05 6.83 3.07
C LEU A 32 -0.07 7.64 3.72
N VAL A 33 -0.66 8.56 2.96
CA VAL A 33 -1.77 9.42 3.38
C VAL A 33 -2.63 9.71 2.16
N ARG A 34 -3.89 10.08 2.37
CA ARG A 34 -4.76 10.56 1.30
C ARG A 34 -5.16 12.01 1.57
N PHE A 35 -4.75 12.92 0.71
CA PHE A 35 -5.12 14.33 0.86
C PHE A 35 -6.58 14.57 0.47
N GLY A 36 -7.32 15.24 1.35
CA GLY A 36 -8.64 15.81 1.06
C GLY A 36 -8.74 17.25 1.58
N GLU A 37 -9.94 17.83 1.51
CA GLU A 37 -10.22 19.23 1.92
C GLU A 37 -9.81 19.55 3.37
N GLN A 38 -9.76 18.54 4.24
CA GLN A 38 -9.42 18.69 5.67
C GLN A 38 -7.94 18.40 5.96
N GLY A 39 -7.12 18.16 4.93
CA GLY A 39 -5.72 17.73 5.06
C GLY A 39 -5.53 16.23 4.84
N PRO A 40 -4.38 15.66 5.26
CA PRO A 40 -4.07 14.26 5.07
C PRO A 40 -4.93 13.36 5.97
N GLY A 41 -5.70 12.48 5.35
CA GLY A 41 -6.38 11.37 6.00
C GLY A 41 -5.50 10.10 6.07
N PRO A 42 -6.03 9.02 6.66
CA PRO A 42 -5.33 7.75 6.74
C PRO A 42 -5.04 7.17 5.35
N GLY A 43 -3.98 6.38 5.29
CA GLY A 43 -3.51 5.68 4.10
C GLY A 43 -4.08 4.26 4.00
N GLY A 44 -3.47 3.47 3.11
CA GLY A 44 -3.87 2.09 2.86
C GLY A 44 -2.96 1.35 1.88
N VAL A 45 -3.37 0.14 1.52
CA VAL A 45 -2.79 -0.62 0.42
C VAL A 45 -3.80 -0.70 -0.72
N ILE A 46 -3.31 -0.46 -1.93
CA ILE A 46 -4.10 -0.49 -3.15
C ILE A 46 -3.48 -1.53 -4.08
N MET A 47 -4.32 -2.38 -4.65
CA MET A 47 -3.98 -3.29 -5.75
C MET A 47 -4.16 -2.55 -7.08
N LEU A 48 -3.20 -2.68 -7.97
CA LEU A 48 -3.21 -2.06 -9.29
C LEU A 48 -3.40 -3.14 -10.35
N SER A 49 -4.41 -2.96 -11.20
CA SER A 49 -4.66 -3.76 -12.39
C SER A 49 -4.97 -2.85 -13.58
N ALA A 50 -5.12 -3.45 -14.76
CA ALA A 50 -5.56 -2.74 -15.97
C ALA A 50 -6.94 -2.08 -15.82
N ASP A 51 -7.78 -2.58 -14.91
CA ASP A 51 -9.11 -2.01 -14.61
C ASP A 51 -9.03 -0.82 -13.65
N GLY A 52 -7.86 -0.56 -13.05
CA GLY A 52 -7.58 0.57 -12.17
C GLY A 52 -7.25 0.17 -10.72
N PRO A 53 -7.01 1.17 -9.86
CA PRO A 53 -6.69 0.96 -8.45
C PRO A 53 -7.89 0.43 -7.65
N THR A 54 -7.69 -0.68 -6.94
CA THR A 54 -8.67 -1.29 -6.04
C THR A 54 -8.12 -1.33 -4.61
N PRO A 55 -8.80 -0.75 -3.61
CA PRO A 55 -8.36 -0.83 -2.21
C PRO A 55 -8.30 -2.28 -1.71
N VAL A 56 -7.21 -2.64 -1.04
CA VAL A 56 -7.04 -3.92 -0.33
C VAL A 56 -7.28 -3.74 1.16
N VAL A 57 -6.72 -2.67 1.72
CA VAL A 57 -6.98 -2.23 3.10
C VAL A 57 -6.93 -0.72 3.16
N ASP A 58 -7.79 -0.14 4.00
CA ASP A 58 -7.92 1.30 4.21
C ASP A 58 -7.84 1.64 5.70
N GLY A 59 -7.69 2.93 6.01
CA GLY A 59 -7.78 3.43 7.38
C GLY A 59 -6.50 3.22 8.20
N LEU A 60 -5.39 2.86 7.56
CA LEU A 60 -4.12 2.70 8.24
C LEU A 60 -3.53 4.08 8.56
N LEU A 61 -3.11 4.26 9.81
CA LEU A 61 -2.39 5.46 10.22
C LEU A 61 -1.00 5.45 9.60
N ALA A 62 -0.72 6.26 8.59
CA ALA A 62 0.60 6.37 7.96
C ALA A 62 1.29 5.01 7.70
N PRO A 63 0.70 4.12 6.86
CA PRO A 63 1.37 2.89 6.45
C PRO A 63 2.59 3.21 5.60
N PHE A 64 3.59 2.33 5.63
CA PHE A 64 4.87 2.60 4.95
C PHE A 64 5.36 1.41 4.14
N GLY A 65 5.96 0.41 4.80
CA GLY A 65 6.49 -0.78 4.12
C GLY A 65 5.45 -1.89 3.98
N ILE A 66 5.53 -2.63 2.87
CA ILE A 66 4.73 -3.82 2.58
C ILE A 66 5.60 -5.03 2.22
N ALA A 67 5.21 -6.22 2.67
CA ALA A 67 5.83 -7.48 2.26
C ALA A 67 4.78 -8.60 2.15
N LYS A 68 5.04 -9.59 1.30
CA LYS A 68 4.25 -10.83 1.24
C LYS A 68 4.95 -11.94 2.03
N GLY A 69 4.23 -12.56 2.95
CA GLY A 69 4.73 -13.70 3.72
C GLY A 69 4.65 -15.01 2.93
N PRO A 70 5.38 -16.06 3.38
CA PRO A 70 5.27 -17.40 2.79
C PRO A 70 3.89 -18.04 3.02
N ASP A 71 3.09 -17.50 3.94
CA ASP A 71 1.68 -17.86 4.17
C ASP A 71 0.72 -17.20 3.17
N GLY A 72 1.23 -16.41 2.22
CA GLY A 72 0.46 -15.74 1.19
C GLY A 72 -0.17 -14.40 1.61
N ALA A 73 -0.10 -14.05 2.89
CA ALA A 73 -0.65 -12.81 3.42
C ALA A 73 0.24 -11.60 3.14
N LEU A 74 -0.37 -10.41 3.12
CA LEU A 74 0.35 -9.14 3.08
C LEU A 74 0.60 -8.64 4.51
N TYR A 75 1.79 -8.13 4.75
CA TYR A 75 2.23 -7.56 6.02
C TYR A 75 2.58 -6.09 5.79
N VAL A 76 1.91 -5.20 6.50
CA VAL A 76 2.03 -3.75 6.29
C VAL A 76 2.38 -3.07 7.60
N SER A 77 3.51 -2.36 7.62
CA SER A 77 3.86 -1.51 8.75
C SER A 77 2.98 -0.25 8.78
N HIS A 78 2.50 0.14 9.96
CA HIS A 78 1.68 1.33 10.17
C HIS A 78 2.04 2.06 11.47
N GLY A 79 1.50 3.26 11.63
CA GLY A 79 1.82 4.19 12.72
C GLY A 79 3.23 4.76 12.59
N THR A 80 3.74 4.89 11.36
CA THR A 80 5.15 5.26 11.11
C THR A 80 5.45 6.75 11.26
N MET A 81 4.41 7.58 11.35
CA MET A 81 4.51 9.00 11.67
C MET A 81 3.81 9.29 13.00
N ALA A 82 4.47 10.06 13.86
CA ALA A 82 3.91 10.47 15.14
C ALA A 82 3.05 11.73 14.98
N PHE A 83 1.72 11.58 15.01
CA PHE A 83 0.80 12.73 15.04
C PHE A 83 0.35 13.10 16.46
N GLY A 84 0.73 12.32 17.47
CA GLY A 84 0.48 12.59 18.88
C GLY A 84 0.97 11.47 19.81
N PRO A 85 1.04 11.71 21.12
CA PRO A 85 1.44 10.68 22.09
C PRO A 85 0.48 9.48 22.09
N GLY A 86 1.03 8.27 22.25
CA GLY A 86 0.24 7.05 22.46
C GLY A 86 -0.49 6.51 21.22
N MET A 87 -0.20 7.02 20.03
CA MET A 87 -0.78 6.49 18.80
C MET A 87 -0.29 5.06 18.51
N PRO A 88 -1.18 4.14 18.10
CA PRO A 88 -0.82 2.77 17.83
C PRO A 88 0.04 2.66 16.56
N ALA A 89 1.07 1.83 16.64
CA ALA A 89 1.94 1.45 15.54
C ALA A 89 2.17 -0.05 15.57
N GLY A 90 2.53 -0.63 14.43
CA GLY A 90 2.73 -2.06 14.34
C GLY A 90 2.78 -2.56 12.91
N VAL A 91 2.56 -3.86 12.76
CA VAL A 91 2.42 -4.53 11.47
C VAL A 91 1.07 -5.23 11.46
N VAL A 92 0.23 -4.89 10.48
CA VAL A 92 -1.03 -5.60 10.23
C VAL A 92 -0.77 -6.75 9.26
N LYS A 93 -1.39 -7.89 9.54
CA LYS A 93 -1.48 -9.02 8.62
C LYS A 93 -2.83 -8.95 7.89
N ILE A 94 -2.79 -9.04 6.56
CA ILE A 94 -3.96 -9.03 5.69
C ILE A 94 -4.00 -10.38 4.98
N ASP A 95 -4.97 -11.21 5.35
CA ASP A 95 -5.21 -12.46 4.65
C ASP A 95 -5.77 -12.15 3.26
N MET A 96 -5.16 -12.73 2.24
CA MET A 96 -5.63 -12.61 0.86
C MET A 96 -6.54 -13.81 0.61
N ASP A 97 -7.83 -13.55 0.40
CA ASP A 97 -8.78 -14.60 0.01
C ASP A 97 -8.25 -15.32 -1.25
N MET A 98 -8.20 -16.65 -1.19
CA MET A 98 -7.79 -17.51 -2.32
C MET A 98 -8.94 -17.72 -3.29
#